data_AF-A0A7K4G521-F1
#
_entry.id   AF-A0A7K4G521-F1
#
_cell.length_a   1.000
_cell.length_b   1.000
_cell.length_c   1.000
_cell.angle_alpha   90.00
_cell.angle_beta   90.00
_cell.angle_gamma   90.00
#
_symmetry.space_group_name_H-M   'P 1'
#
loop_
_entity.id
_entity.type
_entity.pdbx_description
1 polymer ?
#
loop_
_entity_poly.entity_id
_entity_poly.type
_entity_poly.pdbx_seq_one_letter_code
_entity_poly.pdbx_strand_id
1 'polypeptide(L)'
;MTKESKEEDIVKFFAKLGYTPNKIDQLRDAIENVRSFIQYVGTNQYYGDSVNKKVFMLGLDADYYLLTLDKLDLAWKNFSDKVSQEVMLDKTPSLEEKEFSEFKKKLSEVEVNTLKLLDDTTDLIQKIKKDAITYDYKHNSS
;
A
#
# COMPACT_ATOMS: atom_id res chain seq x y z
N MET A 1 -32.84 -16.15 6.34
CA MET A 1 -31.37 -16.15 6.20
C MET A 1 -30.75 -15.58 7.47
N THR A 2 -29.73 -16.22 8.05
CA THR A 2 -29.01 -15.67 9.21
C THR A 2 -28.02 -14.58 8.76
N LYS A 3 -27.59 -13.70 9.68
CA LYS A 3 -26.62 -12.64 9.38
C LYS A 3 -25.29 -13.20 8.85
N GLU A 4 -24.81 -14.30 9.42
CA GLU A 4 -23.59 -15.01 8.97
C GLU A 4 -23.71 -15.52 7.52
N SER A 5 -24.90 -16.00 7.12
CA SER A 5 -25.14 -16.44 5.73
C SER A 5 -25.04 -15.29 4.73
N LYS A 6 -25.46 -14.06 5.13
CA LYS A 6 -25.40 -12.88 4.25
C LYS A 6 -23.97 -12.36 4.07
N GLU A 7 -23.15 -12.41 5.12
CA GLU A 7 -21.73 -12.04 5.05
C GLU A 7 -20.94 -12.99 4.14
N GLU A 8 -21.20 -14.30 4.23
CA GLU A 8 -20.60 -15.27 3.31
C GLU A 8 -20.97 -15.02 1.84
N ASP A 9 -22.21 -14.65 1.55
CA ASP A 9 -22.67 -14.39 0.19
C ASP A 9 -21.97 -13.16 -0.42
N ILE A 10 -21.74 -12.12 0.37
CA ILE A 10 -20.98 -10.92 -0.01
C ILE A 10 -19.53 -11.32 -0.34
N VAL A 11 -18.87 -12.08 0.53
CA VAL A 11 -17.50 -12.53 0.31
C VAL A 11 -17.38 -13.41 -0.94
N LYS A 12 -18.30 -14.36 -1.12
CA LYS A 12 -18.35 -15.23 -2.31
C LYS A 12 -18.58 -14.43 -3.60
N PHE A 13 -19.41 -13.38 -3.55
CA PHE A 13 -19.64 -12.50 -4.69
C PHE A 13 -18.35 -11.82 -5.14
N PHE A 14 -17.63 -11.16 -4.22
CA PHE A 14 -16.38 -10.49 -4.56
C PHE A 14 -15.24 -11.44 -4.94
N ALA A 15 -15.18 -12.62 -4.32
CA ALA A 15 -14.22 -13.66 -4.68
C ALA A 15 -14.41 -14.11 -6.15
N LYS A 16 -15.66 -14.26 -6.63
CA LYS A 16 -15.95 -14.55 -8.05
C LYS A 16 -15.48 -13.45 -8.99
N LEU A 17 -15.41 -12.21 -8.52
CA LEU A 17 -14.89 -11.07 -9.30
C LEU A 17 -13.36 -10.94 -9.21
N GLY A 18 -12.69 -11.87 -8.52
CA GLY A 18 -11.25 -11.91 -8.36
C GLY A 18 -10.72 -10.89 -7.35
N TYR A 19 -11.54 -10.46 -6.39
CA TYR A 19 -11.12 -9.55 -5.33
C TYR A 19 -11.10 -10.24 -3.97
N THR A 20 -10.01 -10.03 -3.22
CA THR A 20 -9.85 -10.53 -1.85
C THR A 20 -10.05 -9.37 -0.86
N PRO A 21 -11.02 -9.46 0.05
CA PRO A 21 -11.15 -8.51 1.15
C PRO A 21 -9.82 -8.43 1.92
N ASN A 22 -9.40 -7.22 2.30
CA ASN A 22 -8.15 -6.89 3.01
C ASN A 22 -6.92 -6.59 2.14
N LYS A 23 -7.00 -6.70 0.81
CA LYS A 23 -5.84 -6.36 -0.06
C LYS A 23 -5.38 -4.90 0.13
N ILE A 24 -6.32 -3.98 0.33
CA ILE A 24 -6.04 -2.56 0.57
C ILE A 24 -5.30 -2.37 1.90
N ASP A 25 -5.74 -3.03 2.96
CA ASP A 25 -5.12 -2.94 4.28
C ASP A 25 -3.70 -3.50 4.27
N GLN A 26 -3.49 -4.64 3.61
CA GLN A 26 -2.15 -5.23 3.45
C GLN A 26 -1.17 -4.30 2.73
N LEU A 27 -1.63 -3.61 1.67
CA LEU A 27 -0.81 -2.64 0.96
C LEU A 27 -0.55 -1.40 1.82
N ARG A 28 -1.55 -0.94 2.57
CA ARG A 28 -1.42 0.19 3.50
C ARG A 28 -0.35 -0.10 4.55
N ASP A 29 -0.43 -1.25 5.21
CA ASP A 29 0.53 -1.68 6.22
C ASP A 29 1.96 -1.74 5.66
N ALA A 30 2.13 -2.28 4.44
CA ALA A 30 3.42 -2.35 3.79
C ALA A 30 4.03 -0.95 3.54
N ILE A 31 3.21 -0.01 3.04
CA ILE A 31 3.66 1.36 2.74
C ILE A 31 3.91 2.15 4.03
N GLU A 32 3.08 1.99 5.07
CA GLU A 32 3.28 2.65 6.36
C GLU A 32 4.57 2.19 7.05
N ASN A 33 4.90 0.90 6.96
CA ASN A 33 6.18 0.38 7.46
C ASN A 33 7.38 1.05 6.75
N VAL A 34 7.32 1.16 5.42
CA VAL A 34 8.35 1.84 4.63
C VAL A 34 8.43 3.33 5.00
N ARG A 35 7.29 4.02 5.08
CA ARG A 35 7.22 5.43 5.46
C ARG A 35 7.83 5.69 6.83
N SER A 36 7.53 4.83 7.81
CA SER A 36 8.06 4.92 9.17
C SER A 36 9.59 4.76 9.17
N PHE A 37 10.11 3.81 8.38
CA PHE A 37 11.56 3.67 8.20
C PHE A 37 12.20 4.91 7.55
N ILE A 38 11.60 5.44 6.48
CA ILE A 38 12.10 6.64 5.79
C ILE A 38 12.12 7.84 6.73
N GLN A 39 11.07 8.04 7.53
CA GLN A 39 11.01 9.10 8.53
C GLN A 39 12.11 8.94 9.58
N TYR A 40 12.31 7.72 10.09
CA TYR A 40 13.40 7.43 11.02
C TYR A 40 14.77 7.79 10.42
N VAL A 41 15.06 7.37 9.19
CA VAL A 41 16.31 7.74 8.51
C VAL A 41 16.41 9.24 8.31
N GLY A 42 15.33 9.91 7.88
CA GLY A 42 15.32 11.35 7.62
C GLY A 42 15.51 12.23 8.87
N THR A 43 15.15 11.73 10.05
CA THR A 43 15.46 12.42 11.31
C THR A 43 16.95 12.39 11.66
N ASN A 44 17.71 11.47 11.07
CA ASN A 44 19.15 11.34 11.27
C ASN A 44 19.90 12.11 10.17
N GLN A 45 20.22 13.38 10.42
CA GLN A 45 20.85 14.29 9.44
C GLN A 45 22.33 13.99 9.09
N TYR A 46 22.87 12.85 9.50
CA TYR A 46 24.30 12.53 9.33
C TYR A 46 24.65 11.94 7.95
N TYR A 47 23.67 11.74 7.07
CA TYR A 47 23.91 11.16 5.74
C TYR A 47 24.26 12.22 4.69
N GLY A 48 24.99 11.80 3.66
CA GLY A 48 25.32 12.68 2.53
C GLY A 48 24.10 13.06 1.69
N ASP A 49 24.23 14.13 0.90
CA ASP A 49 23.14 14.73 0.10
C ASP A 49 22.38 13.72 -0.79
N SER A 50 23.09 12.72 -1.34
CA SER A 50 22.50 11.66 -2.17
C SER A 50 21.50 10.79 -1.40
N VAL A 51 21.81 10.46 -0.14
CA VAL A 51 20.93 9.69 0.74
C VAL A 51 19.75 10.56 1.17
N ASN A 52 20.00 11.80 1.58
CA ASN A 52 18.94 12.74 1.98
C ASN A 52 17.93 12.97 0.85
N LYS A 53 18.40 13.15 -0.40
CA LYS A 53 17.53 13.25 -1.57
C LYS A 53 16.71 11.97 -1.79
N LYS A 54 17.32 10.78 -1.65
CA LYS A 54 16.59 9.52 -1.82
C LYS A 54 15.52 9.34 -0.73
N VAL A 55 15.85 9.65 0.52
CA VAL A 55 14.90 9.66 1.65
C VAL A 55 13.70 10.57 1.36
N PHE A 56 13.96 11.81 0.91
CA PHE A 56 12.89 12.75 0.57
C PHE A 56 11.99 12.22 -0.56
N MET A 57 12.57 11.73 -1.65
CA MET A 57 11.80 11.21 -2.79
C MET A 57 10.94 10.01 -2.39
N LEU A 58 11.51 9.04 -1.65
CA LEU A 58 10.76 7.87 -1.21
C LEU A 58 9.65 8.24 -0.22
N GLY A 59 9.85 9.28 0.60
CA GLY A 59 8.80 9.81 1.47
C GLY A 59 7.60 10.34 0.68
N LEU A 60 7.85 11.11 -0.39
CA LEU A 60 6.79 11.59 -1.28
C LEU A 60 6.05 10.46 -1.98
N ASP A 61 6.78 9.43 -2.45
CA ASP A 61 6.17 8.26 -3.10
C ASP A 61 5.26 7.50 -2.12
N ALA A 62 5.73 7.28 -0.89
CA ALA A 62 4.94 6.62 0.15
C ALA A 62 3.67 7.40 0.50
N ASP A 63 3.77 8.71 0.70
CA ASP A 63 2.60 9.58 0.98
C ASP A 63 1.60 9.56 -0.19
N TYR A 64 2.09 9.63 -1.43
CA TYR A 64 1.25 9.55 -2.63
C TYR A 64 0.51 8.22 -2.74
N TYR A 65 1.17 7.09 -2.47
CA TYR A 65 0.52 5.78 -2.52
C TYR A 65 -0.49 5.58 -1.39
N LEU A 66 -0.24 6.10 -0.19
CA LEU A 66 -1.22 6.09 0.90
C LEU A 66 -2.49 6.88 0.55
N LEU A 67 -2.35 8.08 -0.02
CA LEU A 67 -3.49 8.86 -0.50
C LEU A 67 -4.27 8.13 -1.60
N THR A 68 -3.56 7.39 -2.47
CA THR A 68 -4.19 6.57 -3.50
C THR A 68 -4.96 5.40 -2.89
N LEU A 69 -4.41 4.75 -1.86
CA LEU A 69 -5.09 3.69 -1.10
C LEU A 69 -6.32 4.21 -0.36
N ASP A 70 -6.28 5.41 0.22
CA ASP A 70 -7.46 6.02 0.85
C ASP A 70 -8.61 6.22 -0.15
N LYS A 71 -8.28 6.68 -1.35
CA LYS A 71 -9.27 6.81 -2.43
C LYS A 71 -9.82 5.46 -2.87
N LEU A 72 -8.98 4.44 -2.96
CA LEU A 72 -9.40 3.08 -3.29
C LEU A 72 -10.24 2.44 -2.18
N ASP A 73 -9.92 2.70 -0.91
CA ASP A 73 -10.68 2.22 0.23
C ASP A 73 -12.10 2.80 0.25
N LEU A 74 -12.25 4.09 -0.05
CA LEU A 74 -13.56 4.72 -0.22
C LEU A 74 -14.35 4.08 -1.38
N ALA A 75 -13.69 3.81 -2.51
CA ALA A 75 -14.33 3.14 -3.63
C ALA A 75 -14.76 1.71 -3.27
N TRP A 76 -13.90 0.97 -2.56
CA TRP A 76 -14.19 -0.38 -2.05
C TRP A 76 -15.39 -0.38 -1.11
N LYS A 77 -15.43 0.52 -0.13
CA LYS A 77 -16.56 0.68 0.79
C LYS A 77 -17.86 0.92 0.03
N ASN A 78 -17.86 1.78 -0.99
CA ASN A 78 -19.04 2.01 -1.82
C ASN A 78 -19.49 0.74 -2.57
N PHE A 79 -18.58 -0.06 -3.12
CA PHE A 79 -18.93 -1.34 -3.75
C PHE A 79 -19.49 -2.33 -2.74
N SER A 80 -18.82 -2.47 -1.59
CA SER A 80 -19.21 -3.35 -0.50
C SER A 80 -20.60 -2.99 0.04
N ASP A 81 -20.87 -1.71 0.24
CA ASP A 81 -22.16 -1.21 0.74
C ASP A 81 -23.29 -1.48 -0.26
N LYS A 82 -23.07 -1.23 -1.56
CA LYS A 82 -24.05 -1.55 -2.61
C LYS A 82 -24.40 -3.04 -2.62
N VAL A 83 -23.38 -3.91 -2.66
CA VAL A 83 -23.58 -5.37 -2.64
C VAL A 83 -24.25 -5.81 -1.35
N SER A 84 -23.83 -5.27 -0.21
CA SER A 84 -24.42 -5.57 1.09
C SER A 84 -25.90 -5.18 1.13
N GLN A 85 -26.26 -4.01 0.60
CA GLN A 85 -27.66 -3.57 0.53
C GLN A 85 -28.50 -4.53 -0.33
N GLU A 86 -27.99 -4.95 -1.48
CA GLU A 86 -28.70 -5.89 -2.36
C GLU A 86 -28.88 -7.27 -1.71
N VAL A 87 -27.84 -7.83 -1.10
CA VAL A 87 -27.93 -9.10 -0.35
C VAL A 87 -28.88 -8.97 0.85
N MET A 88 -28.88 -7.83 1.55
CA MET A 88 -29.78 -7.59 2.68
C MET A 88 -31.25 -7.53 2.23
N LEU A 89 -31.51 -7.02 1.02
CA LEU A 89 -32.83 -6.99 0.38
C LEU A 89 -33.18 -8.28 -0.38
N ASP A 90 -32.38 -9.34 -0.24
CA ASP A 90 -32.55 -10.63 -0.92
C ASP A 90 -32.60 -10.52 -2.46
N LYS A 91 -31.85 -9.55 -3.01
CA LYS A 91 -31.66 -9.33 -4.45
C LYS A 91 -30.33 -9.92 -4.92
N THR A 92 -30.26 -10.30 -6.20
CA THR A 92 -28.99 -10.65 -6.84
C THR A 92 -28.10 -9.41 -6.94
N PRO A 93 -26.90 -9.42 -6.34
CA PRO A 93 -26.06 -8.25 -6.37
C PRO A 93 -25.51 -7.97 -7.77
N SER A 94 -25.36 -6.68 -8.10
CA SER A 94 -24.79 -6.24 -9.37
C SER A 94 -23.89 -5.03 -9.17
N LEU A 95 -22.76 -5.03 -9.88
CA LEU A 95 -21.83 -3.92 -9.91
C LEU A 95 -21.63 -3.47 -11.35
N GLU A 96 -21.34 -2.19 -11.54
CA GLU A 96 -20.92 -1.69 -12.84
C GLU A 96 -19.54 -2.28 -13.18
N GLU A 97 -19.51 -3.22 -14.13
CA GLU A 97 -18.30 -3.96 -14.49
C GLU A 97 -17.13 -3.04 -14.85
N LYS A 98 -17.43 -1.92 -15.54
CA LYS A 98 -16.43 -0.93 -15.92
C LYS A 98 -15.81 -0.27 -14.69
N GLU A 99 -16.61 0.20 -13.75
CA GLU A 99 -16.11 0.87 -12.54
C GLU A 99 -15.28 -0.10 -11.68
N PHE A 100 -15.76 -1.34 -11.50
CA PHE A 100 -15.06 -2.35 -10.72
C PHE A 100 -13.76 -2.81 -11.40
N SER A 101 -13.74 -2.90 -12.73
CA SER A 101 -12.52 -3.20 -13.50
C SER A 101 -11.48 -2.09 -13.39
N GLU A 102 -11.90 -0.82 -13.49
CA GLU A 102 -11.01 0.32 -13.29
C GLU A 102 -10.46 0.38 -11.86
N PHE A 103 -11.28 0.06 -10.85
CA PHE A 103 -10.85 -0.10 -9.47
C PHE A 103 -9.76 -1.18 -9.34
N LYS A 104 -9.99 -2.38 -9.89
CA LYS A 104 -9.01 -3.47 -9.86
C LYS A 104 -7.70 -3.07 -10.53
N LYS A 105 -7.77 -2.42 -11.70
CA LYS A 105 -6.58 -1.94 -12.41
C LYS A 105 -5.76 -0.99 -11.55
N LYS A 106 -6.39 0.03 -10.95
CA LYS A 106 -5.71 0.98 -10.06
C LYS A 106 -5.12 0.30 -8.82
N LEU A 107 -5.83 -0.67 -8.25
CA LEU A 107 -5.32 -1.45 -7.13
C LEU A 107 -4.07 -2.25 -7.50
N SER A 108 -4.06 -2.90 -8.67
CA SER A 108 -2.89 -3.60 -9.19
C SER A 108 -1.72 -2.65 -9.49
N GLU A 109 -1.99 -1.44 -10.00
CA GLU A 109 -0.96 -0.41 -10.18
C GLU A 109 -0.33 0.00 -8.84
N VAL A 110 -1.13 0.19 -7.79
CA VAL A 110 -0.62 0.47 -6.43
C VAL A 110 0.18 -0.69 -5.88
N GLU A 111 -0.23 -1.94 -6.13
CA GLU A 111 0.53 -3.12 -5.71
C GLU A 111 1.92 -3.16 -6.35
N VAL A 112 2.01 -2.97 -7.67
CA VAL A 112 3.30 -2.92 -8.38
C VAL A 112 4.17 -1.78 -7.85
N ASN A 113 3.56 -0.60 -7.62
CA ASN A 113 4.27 0.56 -7.08
C ASN A 113 4.75 0.35 -5.64
N THR A 114 3.98 -0.39 -4.82
CA THR A 114 4.37 -0.76 -3.45
C THR A 114 5.59 -1.67 -3.45
N LEU A 115 5.63 -2.66 -4.35
CA LEU A 115 6.81 -3.53 -4.52
C LEU A 115 8.04 -2.72 -4.95
N LYS A 116 7.87 -1.80 -5.90
CA LYS A 116 8.96 -0.92 -6.32
C LYS A 116 9.47 -0.04 -5.17
N LEU A 117 8.55 0.52 -4.37
CA LEU A 117 8.91 1.32 -3.19
C LEU A 117 9.72 0.50 -2.17
N LEU A 118 9.36 -0.78 -1.96
CA LEU A 118 10.11 -1.71 -1.11
C LEU A 118 11.51 -1.99 -1.65
N ASP A 119 11.64 -2.23 -2.96
CA ASP A 119 12.93 -2.43 -3.62
C ASP A 119 13.82 -1.17 -3.50
N ASP A 120 13.27 0.00 -3.79
CA ASP A 120 13.99 1.27 -3.69
C ASP A 120 14.42 1.60 -2.25
N THR A 121 13.62 1.19 -1.27
CA THR A 121 13.94 1.29 0.16
C THR A 121 15.06 0.33 0.55
N THR A 122 15.06 -0.88 0.00
CA THR A 122 16.16 -1.85 0.18
C THR A 122 17.47 -1.30 -0.35
N ASP A 123 17.45 -0.66 -1.53
CA ASP A 123 18.60 0.04 -2.09
C ASP A 123 19.08 1.20 -1.20
N LEU A 124 18.15 1.94 -0.59
CA LEU A 124 18.50 3.00 0.36
C LEU A 124 19.23 2.42 1.58
N ILE A 125 18.73 1.31 2.15
CA ILE A 125 19.38 0.61 3.27
C ILE A 125 20.81 0.21 2.91
N GLN A 126 21.03 -0.32 1.70
CA GLN A 126 22.37 -0.70 1.24
C GLN A 126 23.31 0.51 1.11
N LYS A 127 22.80 1.64 0.62
CA LYS A 127 23.58 2.90 0.54
C LYS A 127 23.98 3.39 1.93
N ILE A 128 23.04 3.43 2.87
CA ILE A 128 23.29 3.81 4.26
C ILE A 128 24.39 2.93 4.88
N LYS A 129 24.33 1.61 4.68
CA LYS A 129 25.35 0.67 5.19
C LYS A 129 26.74 0.96 4.61
N LYS A 130 26.84 1.26 3.31
CA LYS A 130 28.12 1.61 2.66
C LYS A 130 28.71 2.91 3.20
N ASP A 131 27.87 3.92 3.42
CA ASP A 131 28.31 5.20 3.98
C ASP A 131 28.81 5.04 5.43
N ALA A 132 28.13 4.23 6.24
CA ALA A 132 28.54 3.93 7.62
C ALA A 132 29.91 3.22 7.68
N ILE A 133 30.15 2.20 6.84
CA ILE A 133 31.44 1.50 6.75
C ILE A 133 32.56 2.45 6.33
N THR A 134 32.29 3.33 5.37
CA THR A 134 33.29 4.30 4.88
C THR A 134 33.64 5.34 5.95
N TYR A 135 32.68 5.72 6.79
CA TYR A 135 32.90 6.64 7.91
C TYR A 135 33.80 6.04 8.99
N ASP A 136 33.52 4.80 9.42
CA ASP A 136 34.33 4.07 10.41
C ASP A 136 35.76 3.84 9.93
N TYR A 137 35.96 3.49 8.66
CA TYR A 137 37.29 3.26 8.12
C TYR A 137 38.14 4.54 8.11
N LYS A 138 37.54 5.71 7.91
CA LYS A 138 38.24 7.00 7.94
C LYS A 138 38.60 7.47 9.34
N HIS A 139 37.85 7.07 10.38
CA HIS A 139 38.04 7.56 11.75
C HIS A 139 38.77 6.57 12.68
N ASN A 140 38.85 5.28 12.32
CA ASN A 140 39.61 4.27 13.07
C ASN A 140 40.98 3.93 12.47
N SER A 141 41.38 4.59 11.37
CA SER A 141 42.70 4.42 10.73
C SER A 141 43.69 5.55 11.06
N SER A 142 43.39 6.36 12.08
CA SER A 142 44.25 7.43 12.62
C SER A 142 44.77 7.04 14.00
#